data_AF-A0A3M0Y2K6-F1
#
_entry.id   AF-A0A3M0Y2K6-F1
#
_cell.length_a   1.000
_cell.length_b   1.000
_cell.length_c   1.000
_cell.angle_alpha   90.00
_cell.angle_beta   90.00
_cell.angle_gamma   90.00
#
_symmetry.space_group_name_H-M   'P 1'
#
loop_
_entity.id
_entity.type
_entity.pdbx_description
1 polymer ?
#
loop_
_entity_poly.entity_id
_entity_poly.type
_entity_poly.pdbx_seq_one_letter_code
_entity_poly.pdbx_strand_id
1 'polypeptide(L)'
;IDTQIKQTHVAFAGKILQYNTTPGQDFHGTLVAGAAVGDAGAADDLRGVAYDSQLVYNFLPGGSSPPGAAEEADLLARFDLHHSQGARVHTNSWGDDGDTSYNGFARAVDEFTWANEDDVVVFAITNQLTLRTPENAKNALAVGASFDTPNQNAIGSGGHGPTSDNRRKPELFTPGISIRGPGILNDTAVTSGSGTSFAAPAAAGAALLARQYFTDGFYPTGAATPADSFVPSGALLRATLLNAASNMTAVPSTSNDTWPNNNEGFGLLKLDDALFFTGDSRTLRVFDIRHADPQALTTGAQWSTQLRVLDAAEPLRATLVWTDPPATLGAAVATVNNLDLEAVSPSGVVYKGNVFDPAARTSVPGGAFDDRNTVEQIHLPSPETGDWTFRVSAASVNVGPQGFAVVVSGAVGDVPPCPADIDGDGAVGPGDLFLLLGSWGSGPGPADVDQSGSVGPGDLFMLLGSWGGCP
;
A
#
# COMPACT_ATOMS: atom_id res chain seq x y z
N ILE A 1 9.14 16.49 -6.91
CA ILE A 1 9.89 17.76 -6.67
C ILE A 1 11.37 17.42 -6.74
N ASP A 2 12.19 18.15 -7.51
CA ASP A 2 13.62 17.82 -7.70
C ASP A 2 14.43 19.02 -8.25
N THR A 3 15.71 18.84 -8.59
CA THR A 3 16.48 19.76 -9.45
C THR A 3 15.88 19.83 -10.86
N GLN A 4 16.41 20.70 -11.72
CA GLN A 4 15.77 21.03 -13.01
C GLN A 4 15.76 19.86 -14.00
N ILE A 5 14.67 19.74 -14.75
CA ILE A 5 14.52 18.75 -15.83
C ILE A 5 14.90 19.37 -17.17
N LYS A 6 15.71 18.69 -18.01
CA LYS A 6 15.92 19.05 -19.42
C LYS A 6 14.63 18.82 -20.23
N GLN A 7 13.79 19.86 -20.27
CA GLN A 7 12.46 19.81 -20.89
C GLN A 7 12.47 19.48 -22.39
N THR A 8 13.56 19.81 -23.09
CA THR A 8 13.70 19.56 -24.54
C THR A 8 14.03 18.12 -24.88
N HIS A 9 14.36 17.28 -23.89
CA HIS A 9 14.67 15.88 -24.15
C HIS A 9 13.44 15.14 -24.69
N VAL A 10 13.63 14.30 -25.71
CA VAL A 10 12.54 13.59 -26.42
C VAL A 10 11.66 12.76 -25.48
N ALA A 11 12.26 12.24 -24.40
CA ALA A 11 11.57 11.49 -23.35
C ALA A 11 10.42 12.26 -22.66
N PHE A 12 10.41 13.60 -22.74
CA PHE A 12 9.41 14.45 -22.09
C PHE A 12 8.48 15.17 -23.07
N ALA A 13 8.56 14.87 -24.37
CA ALA A 13 7.72 15.49 -25.38
C ALA A 13 6.22 15.30 -25.04
N GLY A 14 5.52 16.42 -24.77
CA GLY A 14 4.10 16.43 -24.42
C GLY A 14 3.75 15.95 -23.00
N LYS A 15 4.74 15.67 -22.14
CA LYS A 15 4.52 15.10 -20.80
C LYS A 15 4.45 16.13 -19.68
N ILE A 16 5.12 17.27 -19.82
CA ILE A 16 5.20 18.30 -18.77
C ILE A 16 3.97 19.19 -18.85
N LEU A 17 3.03 19.03 -17.92
CA LEU A 17 1.81 19.83 -17.82
C LEU A 17 2.08 21.21 -17.25
N GLN A 18 2.90 21.27 -16.19
CA GLN A 18 3.25 22.50 -15.48
C GLN A 18 4.72 22.47 -15.04
N TYR A 19 5.41 23.59 -15.20
CA TYR A 19 6.81 23.76 -14.78
C TYR A 19 6.90 25.01 -13.90
N ASN A 20 6.70 24.84 -12.60
CA ASN A 20 6.44 25.91 -11.64
C ASN A 20 7.72 26.57 -11.11
N THR A 21 8.67 26.85 -11.99
CA THR A 21 9.92 27.56 -11.68
C THR A 21 10.56 28.07 -12.98
N THR A 22 11.69 28.77 -12.89
CA THR A 22 12.45 29.16 -14.09
C THR A 22 13.00 27.91 -14.78
N PRO A 23 12.78 27.75 -16.11
CA PRO A 23 13.37 26.69 -16.91
C PRO A 23 14.88 26.57 -16.72
N GLY A 24 15.36 25.34 -16.62
CA GLY A 24 16.77 25.00 -16.76
C GLY A 24 16.93 23.49 -16.88
N GLN A 25 18.13 22.98 -16.61
CA GLN A 25 18.41 21.56 -16.73
C GLN A 25 19.47 21.13 -15.72
N ASP A 26 19.25 19.98 -15.11
CA ASP A 26 20.19 19.30 -14.23
C ASP A 26 20.13 17.79 -14.49
N PHE A 27 21.25 17.11 -14.32
CA PHE A 27 21.33 15.67 -14.54
C PHE A 27 20.36 14.91 -13.62
N HIS A 28 20.31 15.28 -12.34
CA HIS A 28 19.59 14.53 -11.32
C HIS A 28 18.08 14.56 -11.60
N GLY A 29 17.46 15.74 -11.64
CA GLY A 29 16.03 15.90 -11.93
C GLY A 29 15.61 15.34 -13.29
N THR A 30 16.48 15.46 -14.31
CA THR A 30 16.21 14.85 -15.63
C THR A 30 16.12 13.34 -15.54
N LEU A 31 17.10 12.67 -14.93
CA LEU A 31 17.09 11.20 -14.82
C LEU A 31 15.99 10.70 -13.86
N VAL A 32 15.73 11.40 -12.76
CA VAL A 32 14.64 11.08 -11.82
C VAL A 32 13.28 11.13 -12.51
N ALA A 33 12.97 12.22 -13.22
CA ALA A 33 11.72 12.32 -13.98
C ALA A 33 11.63 11.25 -15.09
N GLY A 34 12.77 10.94 -15.72
CA GLY A 34 12.88 9.88 -16.72
C GLY A 34 12.53 8.50 -16.18
N ALA A 35 13.08 8.12 -15.02
CA ALA A 35 12.83 6.82 -14.39
C ALA A 35 11.35 6.62 -14.00
N ALA A 36 10.63 7.69 -13.68
CA ALA A 36 9.20 7.62 -13.39
C ALA A 36 8.35 7.54 -14.67
N VAL A 37 8.49 8.51 -15.58
CA VAL A 37 7.52 8.76 -16.67
C VAL A 37 8.14 9.08 -18.04
N GLY A 38 9.46 8.97 -18.19
CA GLY A 38 10.11 9.23 -19.47
C GLY A 38 9.71 8.21 -20.53
N ASP A 39 9.47 8.65 -21.77
CA ASP A 39 9.18 7.74 -22.89
C ASP A 39 10.24 7.84 -23.98
N ALA A 40 11.14 6.85 -24.05
CA ALA A 40 12.14 6.76 -25.10
C ALA A 40 11.56 6.31 -26.47
N GLY A 41 10.25 6.07 -26.57
CA GLY A 41 9.54 5.65 -27.79
C GLY A 41 9.68 4.16 -28.12
N ALA A 42 10.81 3.55 -27.79
CA ALA A 42 11.00 2.10 -27.86
C ALA A 42 10.50 1.40 -26.59
N ALA A 43 9.92 0.20 -26.75
CA ALA A 43 9.58 -0.67 -25.61
C ALA A 43 10.84 -1.37 -25.09
N ASP A 44 11.72 -0.61 -24.44
CA ASP A 44 12.99 -1.05 -23.88
C ASP A 44 13.23 -0.46 -22.48
N ASP A 45 14.43 -0.74 -21.95
CA ASP A 45 14.89 -0.34 -20.62
C ASP A 45 15.27 1.16 -20.50
N LEU A 46 14.80 2.00 -21.44
CA LEU A 46 14.93 3.46 -21.39
C LEU A 46 13.59 4.17 -21.14
N ARG A 47 12.50 3.41 -20.98
CA ARG A 47 11.21 3.92 -20.52
C ARG A 47 11.16 3.98 -19.00
N GLY A 48 10.55 5.05 -18.50
CA GLY A 48 10.12 5.12 -17.11
C GLY A 48 9.02 4.10 -16.83
N VAL A 49 8.85 3.74 -15.56
CA VAL A 49 7.90 2.70 -15.14
C VAL A 49 6.47 3.02 -15.59
N ALA A 50 6.04 4.27 -15.48
CA ALA A 50 4.75 4.76 -15.96
C ALA A 50 4.93 5.70 -17.16
N TYR A 51 5.58 5.20 -18.22
CA TYR A 51 6.00 6.02 -19.36
C TYR A 51 4.87 6.81 -20.05
N ASP A 52 3.61 6.37 -20.01
CA ASP A 52 2.49 7.12 -20.59
C ASP A 52 1.93 8.24 -19.69
N SER A 53 2.40 8.33 -18.44
CA SER A 53 1.97 9.36 -17.51
C SER A 53 2.54 10.74 -17.86
N GLN A 54 1.85 11.77 -17.35
CA GLN A 54 2.28 13.16 -17.42
C GLN A 54 2.88 13.61 -16.09
N LEU A 55 3.56 14.75 -16.07
CA LEU A 55 4.19 15.29 -14.87
C LEU A 55 3.93 16.78 -14.68
N VAL A 56 3.85 17.19 -13.42
CA VAL A 56 3.97 18.57 -12.97
C VAL A 56 5.26 18.69 -12.16
N TYR A 57 5.91 19.85 -12.22
CA TYR A 57 7.24 20.01 -11.67
C TYR A 57 7.38 21.27 -10.83
N ASN A 58 8.06 21.13 -9.68
CA ASN A 58 8.60 22.22 -8.88
C ASN A 58 10.07 21.95 -8.56
N PHE A 59 10.84 23.03 -8.46
CA PHE A 59 12.20 23.00 -7.89
C PHE A 59 12.18 22.62 -6.40
N LEU A 60 13.33 22.28 -5.85
CA LEU A 60 13.52 21.98 -4.42
C LEU A 60 12.93 23.07 -3.51
N PRO A 61 12.39 22.69 -2.33
CA PRO A 61 12.00 23.65 -1.31
C PRO A 61 13.16 24.56 -0.91
N GLY A 62 12.88 25.83 -0.58
CA GLY A 62 13.88 26.83 -0.22
C GLY A 62 14.74 27.32 -1.41
N GLY A 63 14.55 26.77 -2.61
CA GLY A 63 15.27 27.21 -3.80
C GLY A 63 16.76 26.82 -3.84
N SER A 64 17.21 25.94 -2.94
CA SER A 64 18.61 25.51 -2.82
C SER A 64 18.77 23.99 -2.77
N SER A 65 20.00 23.51 -3.00
CA SER A 65 20.38 22.10 -2.82
C SER A 65 21.60 22.00 -1.89
N PRO A 66 21.55 21.23 -0.78
CA PRO A 66 20.36 20.57 -0.24
C PRO A 66 19.33 21.58 0.32
N PRO A 67 18.06 21.19 0.53
CA PRO A 67 17.04 22.04 1.13
C PRO A 67 17.24 22.13 2.66
N GLY A 68 18.32 22.76 3.11
CA GLY A 68 18.71 22.80 4.52
C GLY A 68 17.99 23.82 5.41
N ALA A 69 16.88 24.41 4.93
CA ALA A 69 16.13 25.44 5.68
C ALA A 69 14.71 25.69 5.13
N ALA A 70 14.15 24.80 4.31
CA ALA A 70 12.80 25.04 3.83
C ALA A 70 11.79 24.83 4.94
N GLU A 71 10.91 25.81 5.08
CA GLU A 71 9.83 25.77 6.05
C GLU A 71 8.76 24.78 5.58
N GLU A 72 8.15 24.07 6.54
CA GLU A 72 7.00 23.18 6.32
C GLU A 72 5.97 23.73 5.33
N ALA A 73 5.67 25.03 5.43
CA ALA A 73 4.74 25.73 4.55
C ALA A 73 5.16 25.74 3.07
N ASP A 74 6.46 25.80 2.75
CA ASP A 74 6.93 25.77 1.36
C ASP A 74 6.79 24.38 0.75
N LEU A 75 7.06 23.31 1.52
CA LEU A 75 6.85 21.95 1.02
C LEU A 75 5.35 21.66 0.85
N LEU A 76 4.53 22.02 1.84
CA LEU A 76 3.07 21.86 1.79
C LEU A 76 2.47 22.61 0.59
N ALA A 77 2.84 23.88 0.39
CA ALA A 77 2.35 24.69 -0.74
C ALA A 77 2.72 24.09 -2.11
N ARG A 78 3.84 23.38 -2.22
CA ARG A 78 4.23 22.68 -3.46
C ARG A 78 3.36 21.46 -3.72
N PHE A 79 3.09 20.66 -2.68
CA PHE A 79 2.19 19.52 -2.81
C PHE A 79 0.76 19.97 -3.15
N ASP A 80 0.23 20.98 -2.48
CA ASP A 80 -1.08 21.56 -2.77
C ASP A 80 -1.15 22.10 -4.21
N LEU A 81 -0.10 22.78 -4.67
CA LEU A 81 -0.01 23.24 -6.05
C LEU A 81 -0.03 22.07 -7.03
N HIS A 82 0.78 21.03 -6.80
CA HIS A 82 0.81 19.84 -7.66
C HIS A 82 -0.54 19.11 -7.68
N HIS A 83 -1.18 18.94 -6.53
CA HIS A 83 -2.52 18.36 -6.42
C HIS A 83 -3.54 19.16 -7.25
N SER A 84 -3.54 20.49 -7.12
CA SER A 84 -4.42 21.39 -7.88
C SER A 84 -4.17 21.35 -9.40
N GLN A 85 -2.97 20.92 -9.79
CA GLN A 85 -2.56 20.73 -11.19
C GLN A 85 -2.78 19.29 -11.69
N GLY A 86 -3.44 18.44 -10.89
CA GLY A 86 -3.84 17.09 -11.27
C GLY A 86 -2.88 15.98 -10.86
N ALA A 87 -1.77 16.28 -10.17
CA ALA A 87 -0.91 15.23 -9.63
C ALA A 87 -1.63 14.45 -8.53
N ARG A 88 -1.37 13.13 -8.47
CA ARG A 88 -1.83 12.23 -7.40
C ARG A 88 -0.72 11.37 -6.80
N VAL A 89 0.47 11.41 -7.40
CA VAL A 89 1.66 10.74 -6.90
C VAL A 89 2.81 11.74 -6.95
N HIS A 90 3.45 11.96 -5.80
CA HIS A 90 4.49 12.97 -5.62
C HIS A 90 5.81 12.28 -5.30
N THR A 91 6.72 12.20 -6.28
CA THR A 91 8.05 11.61 -6.06
C THR A 91 9.09 12.68 -5.71
N ASN A 92 9.92 12.38 -4.72
CA ASN A 92 10.90 13.29 -4.13
C ASN A 92 12.22 12.56 -3.88
N SER A 93 13.25 12.95 -4.61
CA SER A 93 14.58 12.33 -4.56
C SER A 93 15.61 13.27 -3.92
N TRP A 94 15.28 13.78 -2.74
CA TRP A 94 16.08 14.72 -1.95
C TRP A 94 15.70 14.58 -0.48
N GLY A 95 16.53 15.10 0.42
CA GLY A 95 16.24 15.14 1.85
C GLY A 95 17.22 16.00 2.65
N ASP A 96 17.05 16.02 3.97
CA ASP A 96 17.95 16.64 4.93
C ASP A 96 18.69 15.56 5.75
N ASP A 97 19.93 15.28 5.34
CA ASP A 97 20.79 14.30 6.00
C ASP A 97 21.29 14.74 7.39
N GLY A 98 20.99 15.96 7.83
CA GLY A 98 21.36 16.52 9.13
C GLY A 98 20.40 16.20 10.27
N ASP A 99 19.21 15.70 9.98
CA ASP A 99 18.11 15.56 10.95
C ASP A 99 17.41 14.19 10.86
N THR A 100 17.07 13.62 12.01
CA THR A 100 16.35 12.34 12.17
C THR A 100 15.01 12.49 12.87
N SER A 101 14.70 13.71 13.32
CA SER A 101 13.47 14.02 14.04
C SER A 101 12.27 14.10 13.10
N TYR A 102 11.07 13.92 13.66
CA TYR A 102 9.83 14.28 12.99
C TYR A 102 9.75 15.81 12.87
N ASN A 103 10.31 16.37 11.81
CA ASN A 103 10.43 17.82 11.62
C ASN A 103 9.37 18.38 10.66
N GLY A 104 9.53 19.65 10.27
CA GLY A 104 8.58 20.36 9.42
C GLY A 104 8.34 19.70 8.06
N PHE A 105 9.35 19.04 7.48
CA PHE A 105 9.12 18.31 6.22
C PHE A 105 8.27 17.07 6.42
N ALA A 106 8.57 16.28 7.46
CA ALA A 106 7.79 15.08 7.76
C ALA A 106 6.33 15.43 8.08
N ARG A 107 6.12 16.52 8.83
CA ARG A 107 4.78 17.03 9.13
C ARG A 107 4.06 17.54 7.89
N ALA A 108 4.72 18.27 6.98
CA ALA A 108 4.11 18.71 5.72
C ALA A 108 3.62 17.54 4.87
N VAL A 109 4.38 16.43 4.81
CA VAL A 109 3.95 15.22 4.09
C VAL A 109 2.70 14.61 4.73
N ASP A 110 2.70 14.46 6.06
CA ASP A 110 1.57 13.86 6.77
C ASP A 110 0.33 14.76 6.71
N GLU A 111 0.49 16.09 6.83
CA GLU A 111 -0.59 17.07 6.71
C GLU A 111 -1.22 17.06 5.31
N PHE A 112 -0.38 17.09 4.26
CA PHE A 112 -0.84 17.05 2.88
C PHE A 112 -1.63 15.78 2.57
N THR A 113 -1.10 14.61 2.92
CA THR A 113 -1.73 13.32 2.63
C THR A 113 -2.98 13.08 3.46
N TRP A 114 -3.02 13.57 4.71
CA TRP A 114 -4.22 13.53 5.55
C TRP A 114 -5.35 14.38 4.95
N ALA A 115 -5.03 15.55 4.40
CA ALA A 115 -6.01 16.43 3.76
C ALA A 115 -6.44 15.93 2.37
N ASN A 116 -5.56 15.23 1.65
CA ASN A 116 -5.76 14.76 0.28
C ASN A 116 -5.65 13.23 0.24
N GLU A 117 -6.71 12.54 0.68
CA GLU A 117 -6.71 11.10 0.86
C GLU A 117 -6.45 10.30 -0.44
N ASP A 118 -6.53 10.90 -1.64
CA ASP A 118 -6.25 10.26 -2.93
C ASP A 118 -4.81 10.47 -3.45
N ASP A 119 -3.94 11.08 -2.64
CA ASP A 119 -2.54 11.33 -2.97
C ASP A 119 -1.56 10.38 -2.27
N VAL A 120 -0.48 10.02 -2.98
CA VAL A 120 0.68 9.30 -2.43
C VAL A 120 1.91 10.17 -2.52
N VAL A 121 2.65 10.29 -1.42
CA VAL A 121 3.95 10.94 -1.39
C VAL A 121 5.05 9.89 -1.25
N VAL A 122 6.00 9.89 -2.18
CA VAL A 122 7.13 8.95 -2.25
C VAL A 122 8.42 9.71 -2.01
N PHE A 123 9.26 9.19 -1.10
CA PHE A 123 10.59 9.74 -0.81
C PHE A 123 11.68 8.68 -1.00
N ALA A 124 12.76 9.08 -1.65
CA ALA A 124 14.02 8.36 -1.56
C ALA A 124 14.52 8.44 -0.12
N ILE A 125 15.00 7.33 0.44
CA ILE A 125 15.71 7.38 1.72
C ILE A 125 17.12 7.96 1.54
N THR A 126 17.70 8.50 2.61
CA THR A 126 19.10 8.93 2.62
C THR A 126 20.06 7.87 2.07
N ASN A 127 21.15 8.30 1.43
CA ASN A 127 22.26 7.40 1.10
C ASN A 127 23.27 7.24 2.25
N GLN A 128 23.02 7.86 3.42
CA GLN A 128 23.76 7.65 4.66
C GLN A 128 23.34 6.34 5.35
N LEU A 129 24.00 5.97 6.45
CA LEU A 129 23.69 4.73 7.17
C LEU A 129 22.31 4.74 7.87
N THR A 130 21.95 5.85 8.50
CA THR A 130 20.77 5.94 9.35
C THR A 130 19.72 6.81 8.68
N LEU A 131 18.47 6.35 8.65
CA LEU A 131 17.32 7.07 8.11
C LEU A 131 17.25 8.55 8.57
N ARG A 132 16.77 9.43 7.69
CA ARG A 132 16.69 10.88 7.87
C ARG A 132 15.27 11.39 7.62
N THR A 133 15.14 12.68 7.33
CA THR A 133 13.89 13.37 6.99
C THR A 133 13.99 13.90 5.55
N PRO A 134 12.90 13.88 4.76
CA PRO A 134 11.49 13.64 5.12
C PRO A 134 11.03 12.18 5.03
N GLU A 135 11.90 11.23 4.69
CA GLU A 135 11.52 9.84 4.50
C GLU A 135 10.99 9.15 5.79
N ASN A 136 11.22 9.76 6.96
CA ASN A 136 10.66 9.35 8.23
C ASN A 136 9.20 9.80 8.45
N ALA A 137 8.55 10.53 7.54
CA ALA A 137 7.13 10.84 7.62
C ALA A 137 6.28 9.55 7.69
N LYS A 138 5.17 9.57 8.42
CA LYS A 138 4.33 8.37 8.60
C LYS A 138 3.64 7.98 7.31
N ASN A 139 3.19 8.97 6.57
CA ASN A 139 2.37 8.79 5.38
C ASN A 139 3.19 8.75 4.08
N ALA A 140 4.49 9.09 4.13
CA ALA A 140 5.39 8.88 3.00
C ALA A 140 5.58 7.38 2.72
N LEU A 141 5.72 7.02 1.45
CA LEU A 141 6.36 5.77 1.05
C LEU A 141 7.86 6.01 0.89
N ALA A 142 8.66 5.48 1.81
CA ALA A 142 10.11 5.59 1.83
C ALA A 142 10.75 4.42 1.08
N VAL A 143 11.62 4.74 0.12
CA VAL A 143 12.12 3.80 -0.88
C VAL A 143 13.64 3.69 -0.84
N GLY A 144 14.13 2.46 -0.62
CA GLY A 144 15.53 2.09 -0.76
C GLY A 144 15.90 1.63 -2.17
N ALA A 145 17.19 1.61 -2.50
CA ALA A 145 17.69 1.17 -3.80
C ALA A 145 18.25 -0.24 -3.74
N SER A 146 17.64 -1.17 -4.47
CA SER A 146 18.27 -2.45 -4.79
C SER A 146 19.19 -2.29 -6.00
N PHE A 147 20.05 -3.29 -6.23
CA PHE A 147 20.62 -3.46 -7.55
C PHE A 147 19.52 -3.76 -8.59
N ASP A 148 19.88 -3.68 -9.86
CA ASP A 148 19.05 -4.16 -10.95
C ASP A 148 19.27 -5.66 -11.21
N THR A 149 18.41 -6.27 -12.02
CA THR A 149 18.50 -7.65 -12.48
C THR A 149 19.89 -7.95 -13.05
N PRO A 150 20.54 -9.07 -12.67
CA PRO A 150 20.02 -10.19 -11.89
C PRO A 150 20.33 -10.12 -10.37
N ASN A 151 20.73 -8.95 -9.84
CA ASN A 151 21.15 -8.79 -8.44
C ASN A 151 20.10 -8.05 -7.57
N GLN A 152 18.86 -7.94 -8.04
CA GLN A 152 17.78 -7.16 -7.42
C GLN A 152 17.42 -7.56 -5.99
N ASN A 153 17.86 -8.74 -5.55
CA ASN A 153 17.69 -9.21 -4.17
C ASN A 153 18.74 -8.65 -3.19
N ALA A 154 19.68 -7.83 -3.65
CA ALA A 154 20.69 -7.18 -2.81
C ALA A 154 20.44 -5.67 -2.70
N ILE A 155 20.66 -5.13 -1.51
CA ILE A 155 20.66 -3.68 -1.27
C ILE A 155 21.85 -3.08 -2.02
N GLY A 156 21.57 -2.09 -2.86
CA GLY A 156 22.57 -1.35 -3.62
C GLY A 156 22.94 -0.03 -2.96
N SER A 157 21.95 0.69 -2.43
CA SER A 157 22.15 1.95 -1.70
C SER A 157 20.95 2.27 -0.82
N GLY A 158 21.16 3.18 0.12
CA GLY A 158 20.15 3.61 1.08
C GLY A 158 20.50 3.27 2.52
N GLY A 159 20.10 4.13 3.43
CA GLY A 159 20.17 3.89 4.87
C GLY A 159 19.13 2.89 5.35
N HIS A 160 19.18 2.61 6.63
CA HIS A 160 18.21 1.74 7.28
C HIS A 160 17.59 2.43 8.48
N GLY A 161 16.39 1.99 8.82
CA GLY A 161 15.71 2.37 10.04
C GLY A 161 16.28 1.66 11.28
N PRO A 162 15.51 1.64 12.37
CA PRO A 162 14.20 2.29 12.46
C PRO A 162 14.32 3.82 12.45
N THR A 163 13.20 4.51 12.28
CA THR A 163 13.07 5.93 12.62
C THR A 163 13.41 6.17 14.10
N SER A 164 13.62 7.44 14.49
CA SER A 164 13.93 7.82 15.88
C SER A 164 12.85 7.41 16.89
N ASP A 165 11.61 7.19 16.43
CA ASP A 165 10.47 6.70 17.22
C ASP A 165 10.13 5.22 16.97
N ASN A 166 11.09 4.43 16.46
CA ASN A 166 11.02 2.99 16.26
C ASN A 166 10.04 2.49 15.18
N ARG A 167 9.53 3.35 14.29
CA ARG A 167 8.81 2.92 13.08
C ARG A 167 9.76 2.35 12.03
N ARG A 168 9.26 1.36 11.28
CA ARG A 168 9.97 0.70 10.19
C ARG A 168 10.00 1.58 8.95
N LYS A 169 11.20 1.88 8.49
CA LYS A 169 11.52 2.57 7.23
C LYS A 169 12.90 2.07 6.76
N PRO A 170 13.22 2.07 5.46
CA PRO A 170 12.28 2.21 4.33
C PRO A 170 11.17 1.17 4.39
N GLU A 171 10.05 1.42 3.70
CA GLU A 171 8.99 0.41 3.62
C GLU A 171 9.22 -0.56 2.47
N LEU A 172 9.84 -0.15 1.36
CA LEU A 172 10.14 -1.06 0.25
C LEU A 172 11.39 -0.64 -0.53
N PHE A 173 11.79 -1.51 -1.45
CA PHE A 173 12.89 -1.30 -2.38
C PHE A 173 12.41 -1.41 -3.83
N THR A 174 13.06 -0.65 -4.70
CA THR A 174 13.02 -0.86 -6.15
C THR A 174 14.45 -0.77 -6.70
N PRO A 175 14.71 -1.24 -7.93
CA PRO A 175 16.00 -1.02 -8.58
C PRO A 175 16.36 0.47 -8.59
N GLY A 176 17.58 0.79 -8.14
CA GLY A 176 18.10 2.16 -8.09
C GLY A 176 19.58 2.26 -8.46
N ILE A 177 20.22 1.17 -8.87
CA ILE A 177 21.64 1.16 -9.26
C ILE A 177 21.77 0.95 -10.77
N SER A 178 22.58 1.79 -11.41
CA SER A 178 22.83 1.78 -12.86
C SER A 178 21.57 2.01 -13.70
N ILE A 179 20.59 2.75 -13.17
CA ILE A 179 19.34 3.06 -13.85
C ILE A 179 19.63 3.95 -15.05
N ARG A 180 19.15 3.53 -16.22
CA ARG A 180 19.36 4.22 -17.49
C ARG A 180 18.17 5.11 -17.82
N GLY A 181 18.42 6.22 -18.51
CA GLY A 181 17.37 7.15 -18.87
C GLY A 181 17.88 8.42 -19.55
N PRO A 182 17.05 9.48 -19.61
CA PRO A 182 17.36 10.72 -20.31
C PRO A 182 18.52 11.48 -19.67
N GLY A 183 19.46 11.92 -20.51
CA GLY A 183 20.63 12.71 -20.13
C GLY A 183 20.54 14.16 -20.62
N ILE A 184 21.50 14.99 -20.20
CA ILE A 184 21.45 16.44 -20.43
C ILE A 184 22.29 16.95 -21.61
N LEU A 185 23.12 16.10 -22.23
CA LEU A 185 24.10 16.51 -23.25
C LEU A 185 23.44 16.98 -24.56
N ASN A 186 22.32 16.36 -24.93
CA ASN A 186 21.48 16.72 -26.08
C ASN A 186 20.08 16.12 -25.88
N ASP A 187 19.17 16.37 -26.82
CA ASP A 187 17.75 16.01 -26.65
C ASP A 187 17.46 14.50 -26.78
N THR A 188 18.45 13.68 -27.15
CA THR A 188 18.36 12.22 -27.25
C THR A 188 19.42 11.51 -26.41
N ALA A 189 20.10 12.24 -25.51
CA ALA A 189 21.21 11.70 -24.75
C ALA A 189 20.72 10.64 -23.77
N VAL A 190 21.39 9.50 -23.72
CA VAL A 190 21.16 8.48 -22.68
C VAL A 190 22.27 8.57 -21.65
N THR A 191 21.90 8.44 -20.38
CA THR A 191 22.83 8.41 -19.26
C THR A 191 22.44 7.30 -18.28
N SER A 192 23.24 7.10 -17.24
CA SER A 192 22.85 6.29 -16.09
C SER A 192 23.17 6.96 -14.76
N GLY A 193 22.50 6.51 -13.70
CA GLY A 193 22.68 6.98 -12.33
C GLY A 193 22.45 5.86 -11.31
N SER A 194 23.02 6.04 -10.12
CA SER A 194 22.87 5.11 -9.00
C SER A 194 22.55 5.85 -7.71
N GLY A 195 21.59 5.34 -6.95
CA GLY A 195 21.17 5.89 -5.66
C GLY A 195 19.67 5.68 -5.41
N THR A 196 19.25 5.88 -4.17
CA THR A 196 17.82 5.86 -3.78
C THR A 196 17.00 6.88 -4.57
N SER A 197 17.64 7.96 -5.04
CA SER A 197 17.06 8.95 -5.94
C SER A 197 16.46 8.36 -7.22
N PHE A 198 16.98 7.24 -7.72
CA PHE A 198 16.46 6.59 -8.94
C PHE A 198 15.55 5.40 -8.62
N ALA A 199 15.51 4.96 -7.36
CA ALA A 199 14.55 3.97 -6.88
C ALA A 199 13.18 4.60 -6.58
N ALA A 200 13.16 5.71 -5.82
CA ALA A 200 11.91 6.43 -5.51
C ALA A 200 11.01 6.75 -6.72
N PRO A 201 11.51 7.24 -7.87
CA PRO A 201 10.68 7.46 -9.06
C PRO A 201 10.13 6.16 -9.67
N ALA A 202 10.85 5.03 -9.54
CA ALA A 202 10.33 3.74 -9.99
C ALA A 202 9.15 3.28 -9.13
N ALA A 203 9.24 3.44 -7.81
CA ALA A 203 8.11 3.18 -6.89
C ALA A 203 6.92 4.12 -7.16
N ALA A 204 7.18 5.39 -7.49
CA ALA A 204 6.13 6.33 -7.88
C ALA A 204 5.46 5.95 -9.20
N GLY A 205 6.22 5.52 -10.20
CA GLY A 205 5.65 4.96 -11.44
C GLY A 205 4.81 3.72 -11.16
N ALA A 206 5.25 2.84 -10.25
CA ALA A 206 4.47 1.70 -9.83
C ALA A 206 3.15 2.10 -9.13
N ALA A 207 3.15 3.14 -8.29
CA ALA A 207 1.94 3.70 -7.70
C ALA A 207 0.98 4.28 -8.76
N LEU A 208 1.50 4.90 -9.82
CA LEU A 208 0.70 5.36 -10.96
C LEU A 208 0.04 4.20 -11.73
N LEU A 209 0.78 3.10 -11.97
CA LEU A 209 0.23 1.90 -12.60
C LEU A 209 -0.85 1.24 -11.72
N ALA A 210 -0.62 1.14 -10.41
CA ALA A 210 -1.63 0.65 -9.47
C ALA A 210 -2.86 1.56 -9.43
N ARG A 211 -2.68 2.88 -9.50
CA ARG A 211 -3.78 3.83 -9.61
C ARG A 211 -4.58 3.61 -10.89
N GLN A 212 -3.89 3.46 -12.03
CA GLN A 212 -4.52 3.17 -13.31
C GLN A 212 -5.32 1.86 -13.26
N TYR A 213 -4.77 0.82 -12.66
CA TYR A 213 -5.44 -0.47 -12.50
C TYR A 213 -6.83 -0.32 -11.86
N PHE A 214 -6.95 0.46 -10.78
CA PHE A 214 -8.24 0.72 -10.14
C PHE A 214 -9.14 1.68 -10.94
N THR A 215 -8.57 2.73 -11.55
CA THR A 215 -9.38 3.71 -12.31
C THR A 215 -9.86 3.20 -13.66
N ASP A 216 -9.16 2.23 -14.26
CA ASP A 216 -9.56 1.57 -15.50
C ASP A 216 -10.50 0.37 -15.20
N GLY A 217 -10.76 0.09 -13.92
CA GLY A 217 -11.72 -0.92 -13.47
C GLY A 217 -11.25 -2.36 -13.67
N PHE A 218 -9.95 -2.64 -13.50
CA PHE A 218 -9.46 -4.03 -13.54
C PHE A 218 -9.87 -4.81 -12.29
N TYR A 219 -9.90 -4.17 -11.13
CA TYR A 219 -10.49 -4.77 -9.93
C TYR A 219 -12.02 -4.75 -10.04
N PRO A 220 -12.76 -5.82 -9.65
CA PRO A 220 -12.28 -7.05 -9.01
C PRO A 220 -12.01 -8.22 -9.95
N THR A 221 -12.28 -8.08 -11.25
CA THR A 221 -12.36 -9.23 -12.19
C THR A 221 -11.03 -9.59 -12.87
N GLY A 222 -10.03 -8.73 -12.74
CA GLY A 222 -8.75 -8.83 -13.45
C GLY A 222 -8.82 -8.37 -14.91
N ALA A 223 -9.96 -7.82 -15.35
CA ALA A 223 -10.16 -7.27 -16.68
C ALA A 223 -10.85 -5.90 -16.60
N ALA A 224 -10.36 -4.93 -17.36
CA ALA A 224 -10.87 -3.56 -17.35
C ALA A 224 -12.37 -3.51 -17.66
N THR A 225 -13.16 -3.09 -16.67
CA THR A 225 -14.61 -2.92 -16.75
C THR A 225 -14.96 -1.53 -16.23
N PRO A 226 -15.49 -0.61 -17.08
CA PRO A 226 -15.74 0.78 -16.65
C PRO A 226 -16.67 0.93 -15.44
N ALA A 227 -17.58 -0.01 -15.22
CA ALA A 227 -18.49 0.00 -14.07
C ALA A 227 -17.78 -0.28 -12.74
N ASP A 228 -16.62 -0.92 -12.78
CA ASP A 228 -15.81 -1.25 -11.61
C ASP A 228 -14.72 -0.20 -11.33
N SER A 229 -14.69 0.89 -12.12
CA SER A 229 -13.74 1.98 -11.91
C SER A 229 -14.04 2.78 -10.63
N PHE A 230 -13.01 3.09 -9.87
CA PHE A 230 -13.10 4.00 -8.72
C PHE A 230 -11.79 4.75 -8.49
N VAL A 231 -11.84 5.81 -7.68
CA VAL A 231 -10.65 6.58 -7.28
C VAL A 231 -10.06 5.96 -6.01
N PRO A 232 -8.88 5.31 -6.08
CA PRO A 232 -8.26 4.70 -4.91
C PRO A 232 -7.73 5.78 -3.96
N SER A 233 -7.70 5.49 -2.66
CA SER A 233 -6.98 6.31 -1.68
C SER A 233 -5.47 6.10 -1.79
N GLY A 234 -4.70 7.06 -1.28
CA GLY A 234 -3.26 6.91 -1.08
C GLY A 234 -2.93 5.77 -0.11
N ALA A 235 -3.80 5.50 0.87
CA ALA A 235 -3.67 4.35 1.76
C ALA A 235 -3.81 3.03 0.98
N LEU A 236 -4.80 2.92 0.08
CA LEU A 236 -4.96 1.74 -0.78
C LEU A 236 -3.77 1.55 -1.71
N LEU A 237 -3.29 2.61 -2.37
CA LEU A 237 -2.11 2.52 -3.23
C LEU A 237 -0.87 2.06 -2.46
N ARG A 238 -0.63 2.62 -1.26
CA ARG A 238 0.46 2.17 -0.38
C ARG A 238 0.27 0.71 0.05
N ALA A 239 -0.94 0.31 0.47
CA ALA A 239 -1.24 -1.06 0.87
C ALA A 239 -0.99 -2.04 -0.29
N THR A 240 -1.38 -1.70 -1.52
CA THR A 240 -1.14 -2.53 -2.70
C THR A 240 0.35 -2.71 -2.97
N LEU A 241 1.13 -1.62 -2.97
CA LEU A 241 2.58 -1.69 -3.21
C LEU A 241 3.31 -2.49 -2.12
N LEU A 242 2.90 -2.37 -0.86
CA LEU A 242 3.53 -3.07 0.27
C LEU A 242 3.10 -4.55 0.35
N ASN A 243 1.87 -4.86 -0.07
CA ASN A 243 1.40 -6.24 -0.22
C ASN A 243 2.17 -6.97 -1.36
N ALA A 244 2.54 -6.23 -2.40
CA ALA A 244 3.33 -6.66 -3.54
C ALA A 244 4.85 -6.78 -3.27
N ALA A 245 5.32 -6.34 -2.11
CA ALA A 245 6.75 -6.36 -1.79
C ALA A 245 7.20 -7.77 -1.35
N SER A 246 8.34 -8.21 -1.83
CA SER A 246 8.88 -9.55 -1.58
C SER A 246 10.22 -9.49 -0.87
N ASN A 247 10.45 -10.38 0.09
CA ASN A 247 11.73 -10.47 0.80
C ASN A 247 12.93 -10.52 -0.18
N MET A 248 13.91 -9.66 0.07
CA MET A 248 15.18 -9.58 -0.64
C MET A 248 16.13 -10.69 -0.16
N THR A 249 16.33 -11.71 -0.98
CA THR A 249 17.02 -12.95 -0.54
C THR A 249 18.50 -12.79 -0.21
N ALA A 250 19.16 -11.70 -0.62
CA ALA A 250 20.55 -11.41 -0.28
C ALA A 250 20.70 -10.45 0.92
N VAL A 251 19.60 -10.03 1.55
CA VAL A 251 19.63 -9.29 2.81
C VAL A 251 19.69 -10.29 3.98
N PRO A 252 20.71 -10.24 4.84
CA PRO A 252 20.84 -11.17 5.95
C PRO A 252 19.70 -10.96 6.96
N SER A 253 19.04 -12.05 7.35
CA SER A 253 18.25 -12.08 8.58
C SER A 253 19.17 -12.23 9.78
N THR A 254 19.03 -11.36 10.78
CA THR A 254 19.68 -11.56 12.09
C THR A 254 18.69 -12.19 13.06
N SER A 255 19.10 -12.66 14.25
CA SER A 255 18.14 -13.20 15.23
C SER A 255 17.16 -12.14 15.78
N ASN A 256 17.48 -10.85 15.60
CA ASN A 256 16.78 -9.74 16.27
C ASN A 256 16.14 -8.74 15.29
N ASP A 257 16.31 -8.94 13.98
CA ASP A 257 15.76 -8.08 12.93
C ASP A 257 15.59 -8.89 11.64
N THR A 258 14.34 -9.16 11.30
CA THR A 258 13.93 -10.17 10.31
C THR A 258 12.66 -9.77 9.61
N TRP A 259 12.54 -10.19 8.35
CA TRP A 259 11.54 -9.70 7.42
C TRP A 259 10.09 -9.78 7.97
N PRO A 260 9.31 -8.71 7.89
CA PRO A 260 9.71 -7.34 7.50
C PRO A 260 10.62 -6.67 8.55
N ASN A 261 11.75 -6.09 8.12
CA ASN A 261 12.80 -5.57 9.00
C ASN A 261 13.20 -4.12 8.67
N ASN A 262 14.09 -3.53 9.47
CA ASN A 262 14.53 -2.14 9.28
C ASN A 262 15.52 -1.93 8.13
N ASN A 263 16.12 -3.00 7.58
CA ASN A 263 17.07 -2.93 6.48
C ASN A 263 16.39 -2.98 5.11
N GLU A 264 15.41 -3.86 4.93
CA GLU A 264 14.72 -4.07 3.65
C GLU A 264 13.24 -3.65 3.66
N GLY A 265 12.70 -3.26 4.81
CA GLY A 265 11.26 -3.00 4.96
C GLY A 265 10.45 -4.28 4.70
N PHE A 266 9.43 -4.16 3.87
CA PHE A 266 8.66 -5.26 3.29
C PHE A 266 9.34 -5.87 2.04
N GLY A 267 10.46 -5.31 1.59
CA GLY A 267 11.33 -5.88 0.56
C GLY A 267 11.17 -5.25 -0.82
N LEU A 268 11.56 -6.01 -1.84
CA LEU A 268 11.57 -5.59 -3.24
C LEU A 268 10.16 -5.61 -3.82
N LEU A 269 9.71 -4.46 -4.33
CA LEU A 269 8.43 -4.31 -5.01
C LEU A 269 8.34 -5.16 -6.28
N LYS A 270 7.28 -5.95 -6.39
CA LYS A 270 6.89 -6.68 -7.60
C LYS A 270 5.38 -6.52 -7.78
N LEU A 271 4.93 -5.49 -8.51
CA LEU A 271 3.49 -5.16 -8.62
C LEU A 271 2.61 -6.36 -9.00
N ASP A 272 3.13 -7.24 -9.86
CA ASP A 272 2.46 -8.46 -10.28
C ASP A 272 2.13 -9.39 -9.09
N ASP A 273 2.88 -9.33 -7.98
CA ASP A 273 2.66 -10.11 -6.74
C ASP A 273 1.44 -9.61 -5.92
N ALA A 274 0.78 -8.50 -6.31
CA ALA A 274 -0.50 -8.09 -5.71
C ALA A 274 -1.62 -7.84 -6.74
N LEU A 275 -1.34 -7.21 -7.89
CA LEU A 275 -2.38 -6.91 -8.88
C LEU A 275 -2.88 -8.20 -9.53
N PHE A 276 -4.20 -8.34 -9.60
CA PHE A 276 -4.85 -9.52 -10.17
C PHE A 276 -5.23 -9.27 -11.63
N PHE A 277 -4.87 -10.19 -12.52
CA PHE A 277 -5.32 -10.21 -13.92
C PHE A 277 -6.02 -11.53 -14.25
N THR A 278 -6.92 -11.49 -15.23
CA THR A 278 -7.65 -12.69 -15.67
C THR A 278 -6.66 -13.79 -16.08
N GLY A 279 -6.74 -14.93 -15.40
CA GLY A 279 -5.87 -16.10 -15.62
C GLY A 279 -4.93 -16.40 -14.47
N ASP A 280 -4.74 -15.45 -13.55
CA ASP A 280 -3.94 -15.66 -12.35
C ASP A 280 -4.64 -16.62 -11.36
N SER A 281 -3.84 -17.43 -10.67
CA SER A 281 -4.29 -18.26 -9.55
C SER A 281 -4.53 -17.42 -8.29
N ARG A 282 -3.70 -16.40 -8.09
CA ARG A 282 -3.86 -15.40 -7.04
C ARG A 282 -4.90 -14.37 -7.45
N THR A 283 -5.77 -14.07 -6.51
CA THR A 283 -6.80 -13.03 -6.60
C THR A 283 -6.50 -11.90 -5.64
N LEU A 284 -7.24 -10.81 -5.79
CA LEU A 284 -7.12 -9.60 -4.98
C LEU A 284 -8.48 -9.26 -4.35
N ARG A 285 -8.46 -8.85 -3.08
CA ARG A 285 -9.58 -8.21 -2.38
C ARG A 285 -9.08 -6.92 -1.75
N VAL A 286 -9.80 -5.82 -1.97
CA VAL A 286 -9.42 -4.52 -1.42
C VAL A 286 -10.61 -3.91 -0.67
N PHE A 287 -10.30 -3.24 0.42
CA PHE A 287 -11.24 -2.46 1.21
C PHE A 287 -10.61 -1.08 1.40
N ASP A 288 -11.30 -0.02 0.97
CA ASP A 288 -10.77 1.34 0.95
C ASP A 288 -11.75 2.29 1.65
N ILE A 289 -11.53 2.50 2.94
CA ILE A 289 -12.42 3.24 3.84
C ILE A 289 -11.84 4.64 4.05
N ARG A 290 -12.54 5.68 3.57
CA ARG A 290 -12.14 7.10 3.72
C ARG A 290 -12.42 7.61 5.12
N HIS A 291 -11.80 8.72 5.55
CA HIS A 291 -12.09 9.34 6.86
C HIS A 291 -13.56 9.72 7.05
N ALA A 292 -14.22 10.13 5.97
CA ALA A 292 -15.64 10.51 5.97
C ALA A 292 -16.60 9.33 5.81
N ASP A 293 -16.09 8.11 5.60
CA ASP A 293 -16.92 6.92 5.43
C ASP A 293 -17.58 6.50 6.76
N PRO A 294 -18.84 6.03 6.76
CA PRO A 294 -19.49 5.52 7.97
C PRO A 294 -18.79 4.34 8.64
N GLN A 295 -17.93 3.60 7.92
CA GLN A 295 -17.12 2.50 8.43
C GLN A 295 -15.76 2.96 8.99
N ALA A 296 -15.42 4.25 8.88
CA ALA A 296 -14.21 4.81 9.49
C ALA A 296 -14.26 4.65 11.02
N LEU A 297 -13.11 4.38 11.63
CA LEU A 297 -13.07 3.93 13.02
C LEU A 297 -12.86 5.10 13.99
N THR A 298 -13.56 5.01 15.12
CA THR A 298 -13.28 5.77 16.35
C THR A 298 -12.71 4.83 17.41
N THR A 299 -12.07 5.36 18.46
CA THR A 299 -11.49 4.55 19.54
C THR A 299 -12.45 3.48 20.07
N GLY A 300 -11.96 2.23 20.12
CA GLY A 300 -12.70 1.06 20.57
C GLY A 300 -13.65 0.45 19.52
N ALA A 301 -13.84 1.10 18.37
CA ALA A 301 -14.60 0.54 17.26
C ALA A 301 -13.77 -0.48 16.47
N GLN A 302 -14.47 -1.29 15.68
CA GLN A 302 -13.87 -2.35 14.89
C GLN A 302 -14.59 -2.49 13.55
N TRP A 303 -13.83 -2.77 12.51
CA TRP A 303 -14.31 -3.24 11.22
C TRP A 303 -13.91 -4.70 11.01
N SER A 304 -14.74 -5.48 10.33
CA SER A 304 -14.43 -6.87 9.98
C SER A 304 -15.04 -7.28 8.65
N THR A 305 -14.36 -8.21 7.98
CA THR A 305 -14.85 -8.92 6.79
C THR A 305 -14.46 -10.38 6.88
N GLN A 306 -15.15 -11.23 6.13
CA GLN A 306 -14.72 -12.61 5.91
C GLN A 306 -14.35 -12.83 4.45
N LEU A 307 -13.33 -13.65 4.22
CA LEU A 307 -12.93 -14.13 2.90
C LEU A 307 -12.59 -15.61 2.99
N ARG A 308 -12.91 -16.36 1.94
CA ARG A 308 -12.60 -17.78 1.86
C ARG A 308 -11.28 -18.00 1.14
N VAL A 309 -10.32 -18.66 1.79
CA VAL A 309 -9.10 -19.15 1.14
C VAL A 309 -9.41 -20.46 0.42
N LEU A 310 -9.19 -20.47 -0.90
CA LEU A 310 -9.55 -21.54 -1.83
C LEU A 310 -8.40 -22.53 -2.07
N ASP A 311 -7.15 -22.06 -1.99
CA ASP A 311 -5.97 -22.88 -2.24
C ASP A 311 -4.82 -22.49 -1.28
N ALA A 312 -4.24 -23.49 -0.61
CA ALA A 312 -3.11 -23.33 0.30
C ALA A 312 -1.76 -23.22 -0.41
N ALA A 313 -1.70 -23.44 -1.73
CA ALA A 313 -0.50 -23.26 -2.55
C ALA A 313 -0.22 -21.78 -2.86
N GLU A 314 -1.25 -20.93 -2.82
CA GLU A 314 -1.10 -19.49 -2.98
C GLU A 314 -0.88 -18.83 -1.60
N PRO A 315 0.22 -18.09 -1.40
CA PRO A 315 0.44 -17.37 -0.17
C PRO A 315 -0.69 -16.37 0.13
N LEU A 316 -1.16 -16.35 1.39
CA LEU A 316 -2.08 -15.34 1.87
C LEU A 316 -1.28 -14.14 2.40
N ARG A 317 -1.63 -12.95 1.96
CA ARG A 317 -1.08 -11.68 2.47
C ARG A 317 -2.19 -10.69 2.73
N ALA A 318 -2.29 -10.20 3.95
CA ALA A 318 -3.16 -9.07 4.31
C ALA A 318 -2.30 -7.88 4.73
N THR A 319 -2.54 -6.70 4.17
CA THR A 319 -1.79 -5.48 4.48
C THR A 319 -2.77 -4.36 4.80
N LEU A 320 -2.74 -3.89 6.04
CA LEU A 320 -3.44 -2.72 6.53
C LEU A 320 -2.51 -1.50 6.38
N VAL A 321 -3.03 -0.41 5.82
CA VAL A 321 -2.38 0.90 5.82
C VAL A 321 -3.40 1.96 6.17
N TRP A 322 -3.00 2.97 6.94
CA TRP A 322 -3.80 4.18 7.11
C TRP A 322 -2.94 5.43 6.93
N THR A 323 -3.59 6.50 6.47
CA THR A 323 -3.01 7.85 6.48
C THR A 323 -3.26 8.42 7.88
N ASP A 324 -2.20 8.55 8.67
CA ASP A 324 -2.27 9.00 10.07
C ASP A 324 -2.22 10.54 10.13
N PRO A 325 -2.94 11.23 11.03
CA PRO A 325 -2.94 12.69 11.07
C PRO A 325 -1.56 13.23 11.47
N PRO A 326 -1.19 14.45 11.06
CA PRO A 326 0.12 15.01 11.37
C PRO A 326 0.36 15.07 12.88
N ALA A 327 1.57 14.69 13.31
CA ALA A 327 1.99 14.83 14.70
C ALA A 327 2.52 16.23 15.01
N THR A 328 2.74 16.49 16.30
CA THR A 328 3.48 17.70 16.72
C THR A 328 4.95 17.57 16.33
N LEU A 329 5.58 18.69 15.93
CA LEU A 329 7.01 18.72 15.62
C LEU A 329 7.86 18.21 16.78
N GLY A 330 8.84 17.36 16.47
CA GLY A 330 9.73 16.76 17.45
C GLY A 330 9.04 15.78 18.41
N ALA A 331 7.85 15.29 18.08
CA ALA A 331 7.16 14.27 18.88
C ALA A 331 8.08 13.05 19.10
N ALA A 332 8.14 12.58 20.36
CA ALA A 332 8.92 11.39 20.71
C ALA A 332 8.33 10.10 20.11
N VAL A 333 7.01 10.10 19.84
CA VAL A 333 6.29 9.10 19.06
C VAL A 333 5.45 9.87 18.07
N ALA A 334 5.71 9.72 16.77
CA ALA A 334 5.00 10.46 15.74
C ALA A 334 3.61 9.87 15.48
N THR A 335 3.39 8.57 15.71
CA THR A 335 2.08 7.94 15.48
C THR A 335 1.01 8.52 16.39
N VAL A 336 -0.11 8.95 15.80
CA VAL A 336 -1.21 9.63 16.50
C VAL A 336 -2.36 8.67 16.72
N ASN A 337 -2.79 7.94 15.69
CA ASN A 337 -3.81 6.90 15.81
C ASN A 337 -3.14 5.52 15.71
N ASN A 338 -3.68 4.57 16.47
CA ASN A 338 -3.27 3.17 16.45
C ASN A 338 -4.43 2.29 15.99
N LEU A 339 -4.26 1.67 14.82
CA LEU A 339 -5.14 0.65 14.30
C LEU A 339 -4.41 -0.70 14.29
N ASP A 340 -5.11 -1.74 14.70
CA ASP A 340 -4.55 -3.09 14.82
C ASP A 340 -5.18 -4.00 13.75
N LEU A 341 -4.35 -4.69 12.96
CA LEU A 341 -4.77 -5.75 12.04
C LEU A 341 -4.78 -7.10 12.75
N GLU A 342 -5.85 -7.85 12.56
CA GLU A 342 -5.97 -9.23 13.01
C GLU A 342 -6.60 -10.11 11.92
N ALA A 343 -6.11 -11.35 11.78
CA ALA A 343 -6.73 -12.38 10.96
C ALA A 343 -6.96 -13.64 11.81
N VAL A 344 -8.17 -14.20 11.74
CA VAL A 344 -8.55 -15.44 12.41
C VAL A 344 -8.74 -16.52 11.36
N SER A 345 -7.99 -17.63 11.50
CA SER A 345 -8.07 -18.76 10.59
C SER A 345 -9.35 -19.59 10.79
N PRO A 346 -9.68 -20.51 9.86
CA PRO A 346 -10.83 -21.41 9.99
C PRO A 346 -10.80 -22.26 11.27
N SER A 347 -9.62 -22.67 11.71
CA SER A 347 -9.42 -23.39 12.98
C SER A 347 -9.40 -22.50 14.22
N GLY A 348 -9.63 -21.18 14.08
CA GLY A 348 -9.65 -20.21 15.18
C GLY A 348 -8.27 -19.69 15.60
N VAL A 349 -7.23 -19.91 14.80
CA VAL A 349 -5.88 -19.41 15.08
C VAL A 349 -5.81 -17.92 14.77
N VAL A 350 -5.35 -17.11 15.74
CA VAL A 350 -5.27 -15.66 15.64
C VAL A 350 -3.87 -15.19 15.25
N TYR A 351 -3.78 -14.46 14.16
CA TYR A 351 -2.59 -13.77 13.67
C TYR A 351 -2.78 -12.26 13.80
N LYS A 352 -1.73 -11.55 14.19
CA LYS A 352 -1.72 -10.09 14.34
C LYS A 352 -0.75 -9.47 13.35
N GLY A 353 -1.04 -8.26 12.91
CA GLY A 353 -0.15 -7.50 12.05
C GLY A 353 1.25 -7.37 12.64
N ASN A 354 2.26 -7.53 11.79
CA ASN A 354 3.67 -7.40 12.13
C ASN A 354 4.21 -8.37 13.20
N VAL A 355 3.47 -9.43 13.53
CA VAL A 355 3.97 -10.54 14.38
C VAL A 355 4.52 -11.67 13.51
N PHE A 356 5.85 -11.72 13.38
CA PHE A 356 6.57 -12.64 12.48
C PHE A 356 7.52 -13.57 13.20
N ASP A 357 7.69 -14.80 12.69
CA ASP A 357 8.85 -15.65 12.98
C ASP A 357 10.07 -15.09 12.23
N PRO A 358 11.12 -14.71 12.96
CA PRO A 358 12.32 -14.17 12.34
C PRO A 358 13.00 -15.09 11.31
N ALA A 359 13.12 -16.38 11.62
CA ALA A 359 13.80 -17.34 10.78
C ALA A 359 12.93 -17.78 9.60
N ALA A 360 11.64 -17.96 9.83
CA ALA A 360 10.71 -18.45 8.80
C ALA A 360 10.11 -17.34 7.92
N ARG A 361 10.26 -16.06 8.29
CA ARG A 361 9.77 -14.89 7.51
C ARG A 361 8.27 -14.97 7.21
N THR A 362 7.52 -15.50 8.15
CA THR A 362 6.07 -15.73 8.08
C THR A 362 5.42 -15.24 9.35
N SER A 363 4.15 -14.86 9.27
CA SER A 363 3.37 -14.51 10.45
C SER A 363 3.19 -15.72 11.37
N VAL A 364 3.20 -15.46 12.68
CA VAL A 364 3.00 -16.46 13.73
C VAL A 364 1.82 -16.06 14.63
N PRO A 365 1.15 -17.04 15.26
CA PRO A 365 0.00 -16.75 16.10
C PRO A 365 0.38 -16.03 17.39
N GLY A 366 -0.56 -15.25 17.93
CA GLY A 366 -0.40 -14.54 19.20
C GLY A 366 0.42 -13.25 19.07
N GLY A 367 1.32 -13.00 20.03
CA GLY A 367 2.09 -11.76 20.10
C GLY A 367 1.31 -10.53 20.57
N ALA A 368 2.00 -9.39 20.61
CA ALA A 368 1.42 -8.07 20.86
C ALA A 368 1.07 -7.40 19.53
N PHE A 369 0.06 -6.53 19.53
CA PHE A 369 -0.20 -5.65 18.38
C PHE A 369 0.95 -4.65 18.21
N ASP A 370 1.16 -4.20 16.97
CA ASP A 370 2.11 -3.13 16.67
C ASP A 370 1.51 -1.80 17.15
N ASP A 371 2.28 -1.01 17.89
CA ASP A 371 1.82 0.28 18.43
C ASP A 371 2.63 1.45 17.86
N ARG A 372 3.36 1.23 16.77
CA ARG A 372 4.25 2.21 16.13
C ARG A 372 3.91 2.42 14.67
N ASN A 373 3.74 1.37 13.88
CA ASN A 373 3.70 1.47 12.43
C ASN A 373 2.30 1.78 11.91
N THR A 374 2.19 2.66 10.91
CA THR A 374 0.94 2.90 10.16
C THR A 374 0.68 1.86 9.06
N VAL A 375 1.45 0.76 9.12
CA VAL A 375 1.41 -0.35 8.18
C VAL A 375 1.54 -1.62 9.00
N GLU A 376 0.56 -2.50 8.86
CA GLU A 376 0.55 -3.81 9.48
C GLU A 376 0.34 -4.88 8.41
N GLN A 377 1.16 -5.93 8.43
CA GLN A 377 1.05 -7.04 7.48
C GLN A 377 0.98 -8.39 8.16
N ILE A 378 0.18 -9.27 7.57
CA ILE A 378 0.18 -10.71 7.81
C ILE A 378 0.62 -11.38 6.50
N HIS A 379 1.55 -12.34 6.58
CA HIS A 379 1.99 -13.15 5.45
C HIS A 379 2.10 -14.62 5.85
N LEU A 380 1.36 -15.48 5.16
CA LEU A 380 1.35 -16.92 5.35
C LEU A 380 1.67 -17.60 4.01
N PRO A 381 2.87 -18.17 3.83
CA PRO A 381 3.26 -18.87 2.60
C PRO A 381 2.37 -20.07 2.25
N SER A 382 1.73 -20.69 3.25
CA SER A 382 0.75 -21.76 3.06
C SER A 382 -0.39 -21.57 4.06
N PRO A 383 -1.46 -20.85 3.68
CA PRO A 383 -2.60 -20.60 4.56
C PRO A 383 -3.49 -21.85 4.69
N GLU A 384 -4.21 -21.95 5.81
CA GLU A 384 -5.33 -22.89 5.95
C GLU A 384 -6.44 -22.53 4.95
N THR A 385 -6.99 -23.51 4.24
CA THR A 385 -8.15 -23.29 3.36
C THR A 385 -9.45 -23.22 4.18
N GLY A 386 -10.41 -22.44 3.70
CA GLY A 386 -11.66 -22.16 4.41
C GLY A 386 -11.79 -20.68 4.78
N ASP A 387 -12.67 -20.38 5.72
CA ASP A 387 -13.11 -19.01 5.96
C ASP A 387 -12.25 -18.31 7.00
N TRP A 388 -11.68 -17.18 6.58
CA TRP A 388 -10.87 -16.32 7.40
C TRP A 388 -11.65 -15.07 7.76
N THR A 389 -11.56 -14.65 9.02
CA THR A 389 -12.07 -13.35 9.45
C THR A 389 -10.90 -12.37 9.51
N PHE A 390 -10.98 -11.27 8.78
CA PHE A 390 -10.05 -10.15 8.86
C PHE A 390 -10.68 -9.00 9.63
N ARG A 391 -9.91 -8.37 10.50
CA ARG A 391 -10.40 -7.41 11.48
C ARG A 391 -9.44 -6.24 11.59
N VAL A 392 -9.98 -5.04 11.64
CA VAL A 392 -9.25 -3.81 11.97
C VAL A 392 -9.87 -3.22 13.22
N SER A 393 -9.07 -3.10 14.29
CA SER A 393 -9.52 -2.55 15.57
C SER A 393 -8.89 -1.19 15.81
N ALA A 394 -9.67 -0.19 16.22
CA ALA A 394 -9.15 1.11 16.62
C ALA A 394 -8.73 1.10 18.10
N ALA A 395 -7.52 0.62 18.39
CA ALA A 395 -6.95 0.64 19.74
C ALA A 395 -6.95 2.07 20.33
N SER A 396 -6.60 3.07 19.50
CA SER A 396 -6.79 4.47 19.84
C SER A 396 -6.91 5.33 18.58
N VAL A 397 -7.93 6.18 18.51
CA VAL A 397 -8.10 7.20 17.48
C VAL A 397 -8.21 8.55 18.19
N ASN A 398 -7.07 9.23 18.31
CA ASN A 398 -6.92 10.51 18.97
C ASN A 398 -7.37 11.70 18.10
N VAL A 399 -7.34 11.52 16.78
CA VAL A 399 -7.88 12.46 15.79
C VAL A 399 -8.65 11.64 14.75
N GLY A 400 -9.97 11.82 14.63
CA GLY A 400 -10.74 10.96 13.73
C GLY A 400 -12.12 11.50 13.35
N PRO A 401 -12.94 10.67 12.68
CA PRO A 401 -12.73 9.24 12.41
C PRO A 401 -11.51 8.89 11.54
N GLN A 402 -10.93 7.70 11.74
CA GLN A 402 -9.77 7.21 10.99
C GLN A 402 -10.21 6.22 9.90
N GLY A 403 -10.02 6.59 8.64
CA GLY A 403 -10.12 5.70 7.49
C GLY A 403 -8.89 4.80 7.36
N PHE A 404 -8.96 3.77 6.54
CA PHE A 404 -7.88 2.82 6.32
C PHE A 404 -8.09 2.05 5.02
N ALA A 405 -7.04 1.39 4.54
CA ALA A 405 -7.15 0.42 3.46
C ALA A 405 -6.62 -0.94 3.89
N VAL A 406 -7.30 -2.01 3.48
CA VAL A 406 -6.84 -3.38 3.62
C VAL A 406 -6.74 -4.01 2.23
N VAL A 407 -5.57 -4.55 1.92
CA VAL A 407 -5.33 -5.35 0.72
C VAL A 407 -5.08 -6.79 1.12
N VAL A 408 -5.90 -7.71 0.61
CA VAL A 408 -5.73 -9.15 0.78
C VAL A 408 -5.43 -9.78 -0.58
N SER A 409 -4.28 -10.45 -0.70
CA SER A 409 -3.92 -11.26 -1.87
C SER A 409 -3.70 -12.72 -1.48
N GLY A 410 -4.04 -13.61 -2.41
CA GLY A 410 -3.99 -15.06 -2.26
C GLY A 410 -5.05 -15.70 -3.15
N ALA A 411 -5.25 -17.00 -3.06
CA ALA A 411 -6.41 -17.65 -3.68
C ALA A 411 -7.66 -17.39 -2.82
N VAL A 412 -8.20 -16.17 -2.85
CA VAL A 412 -9.29 -15.72 -1.97
C VAL A 412 -10.58 -15.45 -2.74
N GLY A 413 -11.68 -15.96 -2.22
CA GLY A 413 -13.02 -15.76 -2.73
C GLY A 413 -13.91 -15.09 -1.70
N ASP A 414 -15.10 -14.72 -2.15
CA ASP A 414 -16.16 -14.36 -1.22
C ASP A 414 -16.62 -15.65 -0.52
N VAL A 415 -16.96 -15.53 0.75
CA VAL A 415 -17.61 -16.61 1.52
C VAL A 415 -18.92 -16.96 0.79
N PRO A 416 -19.10 -18.21 0.31
CA PRO A 416 -20.35 -18.62 -0.29
C PRO A 416 -21.53 -18.29 0.64
N PRO A 417 -22.65 -17.76 0.12
CA PRO A 417 -23.80 -17.55 0.96
C PRO A 417 -24.20 -18.89 1.61
N CYS A 418 -24.54 -18.85 2.88
CA CYS A 418 -25.08 -19.98 3.63
C CYS A 418 -26.53 -19.68 4.00
N PRO A 419 -27.50 -19.80 3.07
CA PRO A 419 -28.86 -19.34 3.30
C PRO A 419 -29.53 -20.07 4.47
N ALA A 420 -29.07 -21.28 4.78
CA ALA A 420 -29.59 -22.14 5.84
C ALA A 420 -29.14 -21.74 7.26
N ASP A 421 -28.20 -20.80 7.39
CA ASP A 421 -27.86 -20.14 8.66
C ASP A 421 -28.77 -18.92 8.81
N ILE A 422 -29.91 -19.18 9.44
CA ILE A 422 -31.04 -18.27 9.58
C ILE A 422 -30.81 -17.31 10.74
N ASP A 423 -30.08 -17.71 11.78
CA ASP A 423 -29.73 -16.81 12.91
C ASP A 423 -28.42 -16.04 12.71
N GLY A 424 -27.62 -16.41 11.71
CA GLY A 424 -26.37 -15.74 11.33
C GLY A 424 -25.23 -16.03 12.30
N ASP A 425 -25.25 -17.16 13.01
CA ASP A 425 -24.22 -17.53 13.98
C ASP A 425 -22.98 -18.20 13.34
N GLY A 426 -23.00 -18.42 12.02
CA GLY A 426 -21.94 -19.04 11.25
C GLY A 426 -22.04 -20.56 11.17
N ALA A 427 -23.12 -21.17 11.65
CA ALA A 427 -23.37 -22.60 11.53
C ALA A 427 -24.85 -22.89 11.29
N VAL A 428 -25.12 -23.91 10.45
CA VAL A 428 -26.46 -24.48 10.32
C VAL A 428 -26.65 -25.54 11.39
N GLY A 429 -27.53 -25.27 12.36
CA GLY A 429 -27.74 -26.11 13.52
C GLY A 429 -29.15 -26.08 14.09
N PRO A 430 -29.29 -26.48 15.37
CA PRO A 430 -30.58 -26.50 16.05
C PRO A 430 -31.24 -25.11 16.12
N GLY A 431 -30.48 -24.02 16.23
CA GLY A 431 -30.99 -22.65 16.25
C GLY A 431 -31.78 -22.33 15.00
N ASP A 432 -31.18 -22.56 13.84
CA ASP A 432 -31.80 -22.39 12.52
C ASP A 432 -33.00 -23.29 12.34
N LEU A 433 -32.89 -24.56 12.75
CA LEU A 433 -34.01 -25.50 12.67
C LEU A 433 -35.22 -25.00 13.47
N PHE A 434 -34.99 -24.43 14.66
CA PHE A 434 -36.08 -23.85 15.46
C PHE A 434 -36.68 -22.62 14.78
N LEU A 435 -35.86 -21.74 14.19
CA LEU A 435 -36.36 -20.57 13.46
C LEU A 435 -37.16 -20.95 12.21
N LEU A 436 -36.69 -21.95 11.46
CA LEU A 436 -37.38 -22.49 10.29
C LEU A 436 -38.73 -23.08 10.68
N LEU A 437 -38.75 -23.99 11.67
CA LEU A 437 -39.99 -24.63 12.13
C LEU A 437 -40.96 -23.61 12.77
N GLY A 438 -40.44 -22.58 13.43
CA GLY A 438 -41.24 -21.49 13.98
C GLY A 438 -41.90 -20.62 12.90
N SER A 439 -41.33 -20.59 11.70
CA SER A 439 -41.80 -19.81 10.55
C SER A 439 -42.60 -20.65 9.55
N TRP A 440 -42.94 -21.89 9.87
CA TRP A 440 -43.55 -22.83 8.93
C TRP A 440 -44.86 -22.32 8.32
N GLY A 441 -44.97 -22.38 6.99
CA GLY A 441 -46.12 -21.89 6.24
C GLY A 441 -46.23 -20.37 6.13
N SER A 442 -45.23 -19.62 6.62
CA SER A 442 -45.13 -18.18 6.37
C SER A 442 -44.68 -17.89 4.92
N GLY A 443 -44.84 -16.64 4.48
CA GLY A 443 -44.41 -16.19 3.15
C GLY A 443 -42.89 -15.97 3.06
N PRO A 444 -42.43 -15.20 2.06
CA PRO A 444 -41.00 -14.96 1.85
C PRO A 444 -40.35 -14.32 3.08
N GLY A 445 -39.19 -14.82 3.48
CA GLY A 445 -38.43 -14.34 4.64
C GLY A 445 -37.12 -15.11 4.84
N PRO A 446 -36.37 -14.84 5.93
CA PRO A 446 -35.09 -15.50 6.18
C PRO A 446 -35.16 -17.04 6.28
N ALA A 447 -36.33 -17.59 6.64
CA ALA A 447 -36.57 -19.04 6.70
C ALA A 447 -37.08 -19.66 5.38
N ASP A 448 -37.32 -18.85 4.33
CA ASP A 448 -37.61 -19.30 2.96
C ASP A 448 -36.27 -19.45 2.21
N VAL A 449 -35.51 -20.44 2.68
CA VAL A 449 -34.12 -20.75 2.33
C VAL A 449 -34.00 -21.13 0.86
N ASP A 450 -35.01 -21.82 0.32
CA ASP A 450 -35.05 -22.28 -1.07
C ASP A 450 -35.68 -21.25 -2.03
N GLN A 451 -36.11 -20.09 -1.51
CA GLN A 451 -36.72 -18.99 -2.22
C GLN A 451 -37.95 -19.39 -3.04
N SER A 452 -38.69 -20.41 -2.60
CA SER A 452 -39.93 -20.84 -3.24
C SER A 452 -41.11 -19.89 -2.98
N GLY A 453 -40.94 -18.95 -2.05
CA GLY A 453 -41.94 -17.96 -1.65
C GLY A 453 -42.76 -18.39 -0.43
N SER A 454 -42.43 -19.52 0.21
CA SER A 454 -43.08 -20.00 1.42
C SER A 454 -42.23 -20.99 2.20
N VAL A 455 -42.20 -20.87 3.52
CA VAL A 455 -41.44 -21.79 4.39
C VAL A 455 -42.11 -23.16 4.48
N GLY A 456 -41.41 -24.22 4.09
CA GLY A 456 -41.94 -25.58 4.03
C GLY A 456 -40.89 -26.69 3.93
N PRO A 457 -41.28 -27.86 3.37
CA PRO A 457 -40.40 -29.03 3.31
C PRO A 457 -39.11 -28.81 2.51
N GLY A 458 -39.16 -27.98 1.45
CA GLY A 458 -37.98 -27.68 0.63
C GLY A 458 -36.89 -26.97 1.43
N ASP A 459 -37.28 -25.95 2.21
CA ASP A 459 -36.42 -25.25 3.17
C ASP A 459 -35.82 -26.19 4.20
N LEU A 460 -36.64 -27.07 4.79
CA LEU A 460 -36.18 -28.04 5.78
C LEU A 460 -35.14 -29.01 5.19
N PHE A 461 -35.35 -29.46 3.95
CA PHE A 461 -34.39 -30.32 3.27
C PHE A 461 -33.08 -29.59 2.98
N MET A 462 -33.13 -28.31 2.58
CA MET A 462 -31.94 -27.50 2.35
C MET A 462 -31.18 -27.27 3.66
N LEU A 463 -31.88 -26.93 4.74
CA LEU A 463 -31.30 -26.73 6.07
C LEU A 463 -30.62 -28.01 6.58
N LEU A 464 -31.32 -29.14 6.56
CA LEU A 464 -30.75 -30.42 7.00
C LEU A 464 -29.60 -30.90 6.11
N GLY A 465 -29.64 -30.57 4.81
CA GLY A 465 -28.57 -30.87 3.85
C GLY A 465 -27.30 -30.03 4.06
N SER A 466 -27.44 -28.86 4.67
CA SER A 466 -26.34 -27.94 4.99
C SER A 466 -25.89 -27.99 6.46
N TRP A 467 -26.38 -28.96 7.24
CA TRP A 467 -26.11 -29.06 8.68
C TRP A 467 -24.60 -29.12 9.00
N GLY A 468 -24.13 -28.22 9.86
CA GLY A 468 -22.72 -28.05 10.19
C GLY A 468 -22.26 -26.60 10.07
N GLY A 469 -20.94 -26.38 10.06
CA GLY A 469 -20.39 -25.04 9.85
C GLY A 469 -20.75 -24.51 8.48
N CYS A 470 -21.15 -23.24 8.40
CA CYS A 470 -21.32 -22.56 7.13
C CYS A 470 -19.95 -22.31 6.50
N PRO A 471 -19.83 -22.54 5.18
CA PRO A 471 -18.67 -22.12 4.42
C PRO A 471 -18.65 -20.62 4.17
#